data_AF-A0A1V2ATY9-F1
#
_entry.id   AF-A0A1V2ATY9-F1
#
_cell.length_a   1.000
_cell.length_b   1.000
_cell.length_c   1.000
_cell.angle_alpha   90.00
_cell.angle_beta   90.00
_cell.angle_gamma   90.00
#
_symmetry.space_group_name_H-M   'P 1'
#
loop_
_entity.id
_entity.type
_entity.pdbx_description
1 polymer ?
#
loop_
_entity_poly.entity_id
_entity_poly.type
_entity_poly.pdbx_seq_one_letter_code
_entity_poly.pdbx_strand_id
1 'polypeptide(L)'
;THPIFFGLVWLLLFIGAALAIIYFHEDVSMQQVHQRLYYMITGEFNAQPLLFQIPYSLGLGLGMVLFFNHVFQKRINEEPSPLEVEMFQYQQSLDQYVIVNENKDNMKQLADD
;
A
#
# COMPACT_ATOMS: atom_id res chain seq x y z
N THR A 1 11.47 -12.81 -22.67
CA THR A 1 12.38 -12.85 -21.49
C THR A 1 11.85 -12.11 -20.26
N HIS A 2 10.81 -11.27 -20.36
CA HIS A 2 10.23 -10.55 -19.22
C HIS A 2 9.42 -11.34 -18.15
N PRO A 3 8.84 -12.54 -18.38
CA PRO A 3 8.00 -13.19 -17.36
C PRO A 3 8.80 -13.71 -16.16
N ILE A 4 10.09 -14.02 -16.35
CA ILE A 4 10.97 -14.48 -15.27
C ILE A 4 11.28 -13.33 -14.30
N PHE A 5 11.58 -12.14 -14.82
CA PHE A 5 11.79 -10.94 -14.00
C PHE A 5 10.53 -10.57 -13.22
N PHE A 6 9.35 -10.64 -13.86
CA PHE A 6 8.08 -10.42 -13.18
C PHE A 6 7.86 -11.41 -12.03
N GLY A 7 8.09 -12.71 -12.26
CA GLY A 7 7.97 -13.73 -11.21
C GLY A 7 8.95 -13.51 -10.05
N LEU A 8 10.18 -13.07 -10.34
CA LEU A 8 11.19 -12.76 -9.33
C LEU A 8 10.79 -11.56 -8.47
N VAL A 9 10.33 -10.47 -9.09
CA VAL A 9 9.88 -9.27 -8.39
C VAL A 9 8.63 -9.58 -7.56
N TRP A 10 7.69 -10.37 -8.10
CA TRP A 10 6.49 -10.79 -7.37
C TRP A 10 6.83 -11.63 -6.13
N LEU A 11 7.76 -12.58 -6.25
CA LEU A 11 8.20 -13.41 -5.12
C LEU A 11 8.94 -12.57 -4.06
N LEU A 12 9.79 -11.64 -4.50
CA LEU A 12 10.51 -10.72 -3.62
C LEU A 12 9.53 -9.84 -2.83
N LEU A 13 8.51 -9.28 -3.49
CA LEU A 13 7.47 -8.49 -2.82
C LEU A 13 6.62 -9.34 -1.88
N PHE A 14 6.26 -10.57 -2.28
CA PHE A 14 5.49 -11.48 -1.43
C PHE A 14 6.24 -11.81 -0.13
N ILE A 15 7.51 -12.19 -0.24
CA ILE A 15 8.35 -12.52 0.92
C ILE A 15 8.61 -11.26 1.75
N GLY A 16 8.88 -10.11 1.12
CA GLY A 16 9.08 -8.84 1.80
C GLY A 16 7.85 -8.40 2.62
N ALA A 17 6.64 -8.52 2.04
CA ALA A 17 5.40 -8.23 2.74
C ALA A 17 5.13 -9.22 3.88
N ALA A 18 5.36 -10.51 3.67
CA ALA A 18 5.22 -11.53 4.72
C ALA A 18 6.18 -11.28 5.89
N LEU A 19 7.44 -10.94 5.60
CA LEU A 19 8.43 -10.60 6.62
C LEU A 19 8.06 -9.32 7.37
N ALA A 20 7.58 -8.28 6.69
CA ALA A 20 7.12 -7.06 7.32
C ALA A 20 5.94 -7.32 8.28
N ILE A 21 4.98 -8.17 7.88
CA ILE A 21 3.85 -8.56 8.74
C ILE A 21 4.34 -9.32 9.98
N ILE A 22 5.27 -10.27 9.82
CA ILE A 22 5.83 -11.05 10.94
C ILE A 22 6.62 -10.15 11.89
N TYR A 23 7.47 -9.28 11.35
CA TYR A 23 8.24 -8.34 12.16
C TYR A 23 7.34 -7.36 12.89
N PHE A 24 6.30 -6.81 12.26
CA PHE A 24 5.32 -5.96 12.97
C PHE A 24 4.54 -6.73 14.05
N HIS A 25 4.24 -8.01 13.82
CA HIS A 25 3.58 -8.88 14.79
C HIS A 25 4.45 -9.12 16.04
N GLU A 26 5.76 -9.28 15.83
CA GLU A 26 6.79 -9.41 16.89
C GLU A 26 7.08 -8.07 17.58
N ASP A 27 7.30 -6.99 16.83
CA ASP A 27 7.72 -5.68 17.33
C ASP A 27 6.61 -4.99 18.15
N VAL A 28 5.34 -5.18 17.75
CA VAL A 28 4.17 -4.75 18.55
C VAL A 28 3.81 -5.78 19.63
N SER A 29 4.50 -6.92 19.70
CA SER A 29 4.25 -8.03 20.64
C SER A 29 2.75 -8.36 20.74
N MET A 30 2.10 -8.57 19.59
CA MET A 30 0.65 -8.79 19.49
C MET A 30 0.17 -9.95 20.36
N GLN A 31 1.02 -10.96 20.57
CA GLN A 31 0.78 -12.04 21.51
C GLN A 31 0.66 -11.54 22.96
N GLN A 32 1.56 -10.66 23.42
CA GLN A 32 1.50 -10.07 24.76
C GLN A 32 0.30 -9.12 24.90
N VAL A 33 -0.07 -8.40 23.84
CA VAL A 33 -1.25 -7.53 23.82
C VAL A 33 -2.54 -8.36 23.94
N HIS A 34 -2.68 -9.42 23.15
CA HIS A 34 -3.84 -10.32 23.24
C HIS A 34 -3.92 -11.01 24.61
N GLN A 35 -2.80 -11.44 25.18
CA GLN A 35 -2.75 -12.02 26.53
C GLN A 35 -3.15 -11.00 27.61
N ARG A 36 -2.65 -9.76 27.53
CA ARG A 36 -3.02 -8.68 28.47
C ARG A 36 -4.48 -8.28 28.35
N LEU A 37 -5.01 -8.17 27.14
CA LEU A 37 -6.42 -7.84 26.90
C LEU A 37 -7.33 -8.97 27.41
N TYR A 38 -6.98 -10.22 27.12
CA TYR A 38 -7.72 -11.39 27.62
C TYR A 38 -7.70 -11.47 29.14
N TYR A 39 -6.53 -11.25 29.76
CA TYR A 39 -6.38 -11.22 31.22
C TYR A 39 -7.16 -10.06 31.86
N MET A 40 -7.17 -8.87 31.24
CA MET A 40 -7.92 -7.72 31.74
C MET A 40 -9.44 -7.97 31.72
N ILE A 41 -9.94 -8.72 30.75
CA ILE A 41 -11.37 -9.01 30.60
C ILE A 41 -11.80 -10.23 31.43
N THR A 42 -10.96 -11.27 31.50
CA THR A 42 -11.33 -12.59 32.04
C THR A 42 -10.71 -12.87 33.41
N GLY A 43 -9.64 -12.17 33.79
CA GLY A 43 -8.87 -12.42 35.02
C GLY A 43 -7.96 -13.66 34.98
N GLU A 44 -8.11 -14.51 33.96
CA GLU A 44 -7.35 -15.76 33.78
C GLU A 44 -6.23 -15.58 32.75
N PHE A 45 -5.04 -16.10 33.06
CA PHE A 45 -3.90 -16.03 32.15
C PHE A 45 -3.93 -17.23 31.19
N ASN A 46 -4.31 -16.97 29.93
CA ASN A 46 -4.28 -17.97 28.88
C ASN A 46 -3.20 -17.61 27.85
N ALA A 47 -2.28 -18.54 27.58
CA ALA A 47 -1.15 -18.34 26.68
C ALA A 47 -1.57 -18.11 25.22
N GLN A 48 -2.75 -18.62 24.82
CA GLN A 48 -3.27 -18.50 23.45
C GLN A 48 -4.79 -18.29 23.48
N PRO A 49 -5.27 -17.04 23.62
CA PRO A 49 -6.69 -16.74 23.58
C PRO A 49 -7.22 -16.85 22.14
N LEU A 50 -7.63 -18.06 21.75
CA LEU A 50 -8.16 -18.40 20.41
C LEU A 50 -9.34 -17.49 20.01
N LEU A 51 -10.12 -17.02 20.99
CA LEU A 51 -11.25 -16.10 20.79
C LEU A 51 -10.84 -14.75 20.21
N PHE A 52 -9.62 -14.27 20.47
CA PHE A 52 -9.10 -13.01 19.92
C PHE A 52 -8.34 -13.24 18.61
N GLN A 53 -7.76 -14.42 18.42
CA GLN A 53 -7.00 -14.78 17.23
C GLN A 53 -7.87 -14.89 15.97
N ILE A 54 -9.08 -15.42 16.09
CA ILE A 54 -10.04 -15.52 14.97
C ILE A 54 -10.43 -14.12 14.45
N PRO A 55 -10.95 -13.18 15.28
CA PRO A 55 -11.25 -11.83 14.83
C PRO A 55 -10.01 -11.05 14.40
N TYR A 56 -8.84 -11.26 15.01
CA TYR A 56 -7.59 -10.63 14.58
C TYR A 56 -7.20 -11.06 13.15
N SER A 57 -7.21 -12.36 12.86
CA SER A 57 -6.91 -12.88 11.52
C SER A 57 -7.93 -12.43 10.49
N LEU A 58 -9.22 -12.43 10.85
CA LEU A 58 -10.31 -12.02 9.98
C LEU A 58 -10.27 -10.51 9.71
N GLY A 59 -9.94 -9.71 10.73
CA GLY A 59 -9.74 -8.26 10.64
C GLY A 59 -8.51 -7.88 9.84
N LEU A 60 -7.41 -8.64 9.93
CA LEU A 60 -6.21 -8.44 9.11
C LEU A 60 -6.50 -8.78 7.65
N GLY A 61 -7.18 -9.90 7.39
CA GLY A 61 -7.63 -10.29 6.04
C GLY A 61 -8.61 -9.28 5.43
N LEU A 62 -9.64 -8.87 6.17
CA LEU A 62 -10.57 -7.82 5.75
C LEU A 62 -9.88 -6.48 5.57
N GLY A 63 -8.97 -6.11 6.47
CA GLY A 63 -8.17 -4.90 6.39
C GLY A 63 -7.33 -4.88 5.12
N MET A 64 -6.70 -6.00 4.77
CA MET A 64 -5.95 -6.13 3.52
C MET A 64 -6.86 -6.01 2.28
N VAL A 65 -8.03 -6.67 2.29
CA VAL A 65 -9.01 -6.60 1.17
C VAL A 65 -9.60 -5.19 1.02
N LEU A 66 -9.86 -4.49 2.13
CA LEU A 66 -10.36 -3.11 2.15
C LEU A 66 -9.27 -2.07 1.84
N PHE A 67 -8.01 -2.32 2.24
CA PHE A 67 -6.87 -1.44 1.96
C PHE A 67 -6.45 -1.53 0.50
N PHE A 68 -6.43 -2.74 -0.07
CA PHE A 68 -6.19 -2.99 -1.49
C PHE A 68 -7.47 -2.94 -2.32
N ASN A 69 -8.53 -2.29 -1.82
CA ASN A 69 -9.85 -2.22 -2.44
C ASN A 69 -9.80 -1.71 -3.90
N HIS A 70 -9.69 -2.68 -4.82
CA HIS A 70 -9.87 -2.53 -6.26
C HIS A 70 -11.17 -3.19 -6.74
N VAL A 71 -11.92 -3.86 -5.84
CA VAL A 71 -13.10 -4.68 -6.19
C VAL A 71 -14.42 -3.94 -5.93
N PHE A 72 -14.47 -3.03 -4.97
CA PHE A 72 -15.60 -2.10 -4.85
C PHE A 72 -15.20 -0.75 -5.45
N GLN A 73 -15.64 -0.48 -6.67
CA GLN A 73 -15.70 0.85 -7.32
C GLN A 73 -16.55 1.88 -6.55
N LYS A 74 -16.81 1.68 -5.26
CA LYS A 74 -17.62 2.57 -4.44
C LYS A 74 -16.66 3.50 -3.70
N ARG A 75 -16.37 4.64 -4.35
CA ARG A 75 -15.67 5.78 -3.77
C ARG A 75 -16.39 6.20 -2.48
N ILE A 76 -15.82 5.88 -1.33
CA ILE A 76 -16.25 6.46 -0.04
C ILE A 76 -15.30 7.57 0.43
N ASN A 77 -14.12 7.68 -0.19
CA ASN A 77 -13.19 8.80 -0.02
C ASN A 77 -12.76 9.31 -1.40
N GLU A 78 -12.72 10.63 -1.57
CA GLU A 78 -12.28 11.34 -2.78
C GLU A 78 -10.76 11.47 -2.88
N GLU A 79 -10.01 10.75 -2.02
CA GLU A 79 -8.57 10.84 -1.96
C GLU A 79 -7.92 9.94 -3.03
N PRO A 80 -7.08 10.50 -3.92
CA PRO A 80 -6.41 9.73 -4.95
C PRO A 80 -5.46 8.71 -4.31
N SER A 81 -5.35 7.51 -4.90
CA SER A 81 -4.37 6.54 -4.43
C SER A 81 -2.95 7.06 -4.66
N PRO A 82 -1.96 6.68 -3.83
CA PRO A 82 -0.58 7.16 -3.98
C PRO A 82 0.01 6.95 -5.40
N LEU A 83 -0.36 5.84 -6.06
CA LEU A 83 0.07 5.55 -7.44
C LEU A 83 -0.62 6.47 -8.46
N GLU A 84 -1.90 6.81 -8.27
CA GLU A 84 -2.59 7.80 -9.11
C GLU A 84 -1.98 9.19 -8.94
N VAL A 85 -1.53 9.56 -7.73
CA VAL A 85 -0.84 10.83 -7.48
C VAL A 85 0.49 10.90 -8.24
N GLU A 86 1.30 9.84 -8.20
CA GLU A 86 2.56 9.77 -8.95
C GLU A 86 2.33 9.82 -10.47
N MET A 87 1.35 9.06 -10.98
CA MET A 87 0.98 9.09 -12.40
C MET A 87 0.46 10.46 -12.85
N PHE A 88 -0.30 11.14 -11.99
CA PHE A 88 -0.78 12.49 -12.25
C PHE A 88 0.38 13.50 -12.31
N GLN A 89 1.30 13.44 -11.34
CA GLN A 89 2.52 14.27 -11.36
C GLN A 89 3.37 14.00 -12.60
N TYR A 90 3.52 12.73 -13.00
CA TYR A 90 4.25 12.36 -14.21
C TYR A 90 3.62 12.97 -15.48
N GLN A 91 2.30 12.85 -15.63
CA GLN A 91 1.57 13.45 -16.76
C GLN A 91 1.73 14.98 -16.78
N GLN A 92 1.54 15.64 -15.63
CA GLN A 92 1.70 17.09 -15.52
C GLN A 92 3.13 17.55 -15.86
N SER A 93 4.14 16.74 -15.50
CA SER A 93 5.54 17.00 -15.84
C SER A 93 5.79 16.92 -17.34
N LEU A 94 5.19 15.92 -18.02
CA LEU A 94 5.28 15.77 -19.46
C LEU A 94 4.59 16.92 -20.20
N ASP A 95 3.36 17.25 -19.81
CA ASP A 95 2.60 18.34 -20.43
C ASP A 95 3.37 19.67 -20.30
N GLN A 96 3.89 19.96 -19.11
CA GLN A 96 4.72 21.15 -18.88
C GLN A 96 5.98 21.16 -19.74
N TYR A 97 6.64 20.01 -19.88
CA TYR A 97 7.82 19.88 -20.72
C TYR A 97 7.51 20.18 -22.20
N VAL A 98 6.42 19.61 -22.73
CA VAL A 98 5.97 19.84 -24.10
C VAL A 98 5.66 21.32 -24.33
N ILE A 99 4.90 21.95 -23.43
CA ILE A 99 4.54 23.38 -23.53
C ILE A 99 5.77 24.29 -23.54
N VAL A 100 6.75 24.03 -22.67
CA VAL A 100 7.98 24.82 -22.59
C VAL A 100 8.86 24.61 -23.82
N ASN A 101 8.94 23.37 -24.32
CA ASN A 101 9.73 23.06 -25.50
C ASN A 101 9.13 23.69 -26.77
N GLU A 102 7.82 23.55 -26.95
CA GLU A 102 7.11 24.11 -28.10
C GLU A 102 7.13 25.65 -28.10
N ASN A 103 7.06 26.30 -26.93
CA ASN A 103 7.27 27.76 -26.85
C ASN A 103 8.69 28.19 -27.21
N LYS A 104 9.71 27.41 -26.84
CA LYS A 104 11.11 27.70 -27.21
C LYS A 104 11.35 27.57 -28.71
N ASP A 105 10.75 26.57 -29.35
CA ASP A 105 10.86 26.38 -30.79
C ASP A 105 10.10 27.47 -31.57
N ASN A 106 8.92 27.87 -31.10
CA ASN A 106 8.17 28.99 -31.69
C ASN A 106 8.90 30.34 -31.52
N MET A 107 9.51 30.62 -30.36
CA MET A 107 10.29 31.86 -30.18
C MET A 107 11.57 31.91 -31.01
N LYS A 108 12.20 30.76 -31.30
CA LYS A 108 13.34 30.70 -32.22
C LYS A 108 12.92 31.02 -33.65
N GLN A 109 11.79 30.45 -34.12
CA GLN A 109 11.28 30.74 -35.46
C GLN A 109 10.91 32.22 -35.64
N LEU A 110 10.34 32.87 -34.62
CA LEU A 110 10.02 34.30 -34.65
C LEU A 110 11.24 35.24 -34.57
N ALA A 111 12.41 34.74 -34.18
CA ALA A 111 13.64 35.53 -34.10
C ALA A 111 14.52 35.40 -35.35
N ASP A 112 14.25 34.40 -36.19
CA ASP A 112 14.97 34.11 -37.44
C ASP A 112 14.24 34.62 -38.72
N ASP A 113 13.03 35.21 -38.58
CA ASP A 113 12.25 35.94 -39.61
C ASP A 113 12.37 37.47 -39.46
#